data_AF-A0A059WSW1-F1
#
_entry.id   AF-A0A059WSW1-F1
#
_cell.length_a   1.000
_cell.length_b   1.000
_cell.length_c   1.000
_cell.angle_alpha   90.00
_cell.angle_beta   90.00
_cell.angle_gamma   90.00
#
_symmetry.space_group_name_H-M   'P 1'
#
loop_
_entity.id
_entity.type
_entity.pdbx_description
1 polymer ?
#
loop_
_entity_poly.entity_id
_entity_poly.type
_entity_poly.pdbx_seq_one_letter_code
_entity_poly.pdbx_strand_id
1 'polypeptide(L)'
;MKRTEKRALVTGKISVTAAITFAVICGVAGSLILLIWVNLITLLIGLWALFFYVVVYGYAKRESSYGTEVGSLPGAASIVAGYTAVTAHIGPAAIILFLTMIFWQMPHFFSIAIFRAKDYAAANIPVLPLKRGVSETKLRILGYTFLFAVTSLSLYFYGYASITYVAVMGIMSLYWLFVGLRGLNTPNPEKWARKMFGVSLLVLLAYSLVLSLDHWLP
;
A
#
# COMPACT_ATOMS: atom_id res chain seq x y z
N MET A 1 -19.40 -13.12 -4.76
CA MET A 1 -18.67 -13.45 -3.50
C MET A 1 -19.59 -13.14 -2.32
N LYS A 2 -19.69 -14.05 -1.33
CA LYS A 2 -20.48 -13.83 -0.09
C LYS A 2 -20.20 -12.47 0.57
N ARG A 3 -18.95 -12.00 0.52
CA ARG A 3 -18.53 -10.71 1.08
C ARG A 3 -19.09 -9.47 0.36
N THR A 4 -19.40 -9.55 -0.94
CA THR A 4 -19.73 -8.38 -1.77
C THR A 4 -21.17 -8.37 -2.26
N GLU A 5 -21.94 -9.42 -2.02
CA GLU A 5 -23.33 -9.56 -2.48
C GLU A 5 -24.27 -8.51 -1.87
N LYS A 6 -23.99 -8.04 -0.65
CA LYS A 6 -24.80 -7.05 0.06
C LYS A 6 -24.47 -5.58 -0.28
N ARG A 7 -23.61 -5.32 -1.27
CA ARG A 7 -23.22 -3.95 -1.62
C ARG A 7 -24.40 -3.19 -2.25
N ALA A 8 -24.52 -1.90 -1.98
CA ALA A 8 -25.66 -1.06 -2.42
C ALA A 8 -25.87 -1.08 -3.95
N LEU A 9 -24.79 -1.01 -4.74
CA LEU A 9 -24.83 -1.13 -6.20
C LEU A 9 -25.25 -2.53 -6.69
N VAL A 10 -24.86 -3.59 -5.98
CA VAL A 10 -25.19 -4.98 -6.36
C VAL A 10 -26.65 -5.30 -6.03
N THR A 11 -27.18 -4.72 -4.95
CA THR A 11 -28.57 -4.89 -4.51
C THR A 11 -29.54 -3.91 -5.15
N GLY A 12 -29.07 -3.01 -6.03
CA GLY A 12 -29.91 -2.02 -6.71
C GLY A 12 -30.40 -0.87 -5.81
N LYS A 13 -29.95 -0.78 -4.55
CA LYS A 13 -30.29 0.32 -3.65
C LYS A 13 -29.81 1.69 -4.14
N ILE A 14 -28.76 1.69 -4.98
CA ILE A 14 -28.24 2.89 -5.65
C ILE A 14 -28.14 2.55 -7.14
N SER A 15 -28.69 3.42 -8.00
CA SER A 15 -28.58 3.25 -9.45
C SER A 15 -27.15 3.53 -9.93
N VAL A 16 -26.75 2.88 -11.03
CA VAL A 16 -25.41 3.08 -11.63
C VAL A 16 -25.20 4.55 -12.00
N THR A 17 -26.23 5.19 -12.58
CA THR A 17 -26.19 6.62 -12.92
C THR A 17 -25.97 7.49 -11.69
N ALA A 18 -26.69 7.26 -10.59
CA ALA A 18 -26.51 8.03 -9.36
C ALA A 18 -25.08 7.87 -8.80
N ALA A 19 -24.52 6.66 -8.85
CA ALA A 19 -23.16 6.41 -8.39
C ALA A 19 -22.10 7.10 -9.27
N ILE A 20 -22.27 7.09 -10.60
CA ILE A 20 -21.38 7.78 -11.53
C ILE A 20 -21.47 9.29 -11.32
N THR A 21 -22.67 9.86 -11.25
CA THR A 21 -22.88 11.28 -10.99
C THR A 21 -22.22 11.71 -9.68
N PHE A 22 -22.43 10.94 -8.61
CA PHE A 22 -21.78 11.21 -7.32
C PHE A 22 -20.25 11.17 -7.43
N ALA A 23 -19.70 10.15 -8.10
CA ALA A 23 -18.26 10.04 -8.30
C ALA A 23 -17.67 11.21 -9.09
N VAL A 24 -18.36 11.67 -10.14
CA VAL A 24 -17.94 12.84 -10.94
C VAL A 24 -17.99 14.11 -10.11
N ILE A 25 -19.07 14.34 -9.35
CA ILE A 25 -19.19 15.51 -8.48
C ILE A 25 -18.04 15.53 -7.46
N CYS A 26 -17.79 14.42 -6.77
CA CYS A 26 -16.68 14.31 -5.82
C CYS A 26 -15.31 14.53 -6.49
N GLY A 27 -15.10 13.95 -7.69
CA GLY A 27 -13.85 14.10 -8.43
C GLY A 27 -13.58 15.53 -8.85
N VAL A 28 -14.59 16.22 -9.39
CA VAL A 28 -14.48 17.64 -9.81
C VAL A 28 -14.30 18.53 -8.58
N ALA A 29 -15.13 18.38 -7.56
CA ALA A 29 -15.05 19.18 -6.34
C ALA A 29 -13.70 19.01 -5.63
N GLY A 30 -13.23 17.77 -5.46
CA GLY A 30 -11.91 17.49 -4.88
C GLY A 30 -10.76 18.06 -5.71
N SER A 31 -10.85 17.97 -7.04
CA SER A 31 -9.84 18.56 -7.95
C SER A 31 -9.80 20.08 -7.84
N LEU A 32 -10.96 20.74 -7.79
CA LEU A 32 -11.05 22.19 -7.60
C LEU A 32 -10.49 22.61 -6.23
N ILE A 33 -10.77 21.83 -5.18
CA ILE A 33 -10.20 22.09 -3.85
C ILE A 33 -8.67 22.05 -3.90
N LEU A 34 -8.08 21.00 -4.50
CA LEU A 34 -6.63 20.89 -4.61
C LEU A 34 -6.02 22.00 -5.48
N LEU A 35 -6.68 22.38 -6.57
CA LEU A 35 -6.20 23.43 -7.47
C LEU A 35 -6.20 24.81 -6.80
N ILE A 36 -7.31 25.16 -6.14
CA ILE A 36 -7.54 26.51 -5.60
C ILE A 36 -6.86 26.69 -4.25
N TRP A 37 -6.90 25.67 -3.37
CA TRP A 37 -6.51 25.81 -1.97
C TRP A 37 -5.21 25.09 -1.60
N VAL A 38 -4.62 24.31 -2.50
CA VAL A 38 -3.40 23.53 -2.21
C VAL A 38 -2.28 23.87 -3.18
N ASN A 39 -2.21 23.22 -4.34
CA ASN A 39 -1.32 23.55 -5.45
C ASN A 39 -1.55 22.59 -6.64
N LEU A 40 -1.01 22.98 -7.80
CA LEU A 40 -1.10 22.20 -9.04
C LEU A 40 -0.41 20.83 -8.95
N ILE A 41 0.73 20.70 -8.25
CA ILE A 41 1.47 19.45 -8.19
C ILE A 41 0.67 18.37 -7.45
N THR A 42 0.11 18.71 -6.29
CA THR A 42 -0.74 17.80 -5.52
C THR A 42 -1.99 17.40 -6.30
N LEU A 43 -2.59 18.32 -7.06
CA LEU A 43 -3.69 18.01 -7.98
C LEU A 43 -3.26 16.95 -9.01
N LEU A 44 -2.14 17.16 -9.71
CA LEU A 44 -1.66 16.25 -10.75
C LEU A 44 -1.39 14.85 -10.20
N ILE A 45 -0.81 14.76 -9.00
CA ILE A 45 -0.60 13.47 -8.31
C ILE A 45 -1.94 12.81 -7.95
N GLY A 46 -2.90 13.59 -7.46
CA GLY A 46 -4.25 13.09 -7.15
C GLY A 46 -4.97 12.55 -8.38
N LEU A 47 -4.93 13.28 -9.50
CA LEU A 47 -5.51 12.85 -10.78
C LEU A 47 -4.82 11.60 -11.34
N TRP A 48 -3.49 11.55 -11.24
CA TRP A 48 -2.71 10.37 -11.60
C TRP A 48 -3.12 9.16 -10.75
N ALA A 49 -3.23 9.32 -9.43
CA ALA A 49 -3.66 8.25 -8.53
C ALA A 49 -5.08 7.79 -8.84
N LEU A 50 -6.01 8.71 -9.13
CA LEU A 50 -7.38 8.39 -9.51
C LEU A 50 -7.42 7.57 -10.80
N PHE A 51 -6.70 7.99 -11.84
CA PHE A 51 -6.61 7.27 -13.11
C PHE A 51 -6.02 5.87 -12.94
N PHE A 52 -4.89 5.76 -12.24
CA PHE A 52 -4.24 4.47 -11.99
C PHE A 52 -5.12 3.53 -11.16
N TYR A 53 -5.88 4.06 -10.20
CA TYR A 53 -6.78 3.25 -9.38
C TYR A 53 -8.01 2.76 -10.16
N VAL A 54 -8.70 3.67 -10.86
CA VAL A 54 -9.97 3.37 -11.51
C VAL A 54 -9.75 2.55 -12.78
N VAL A 55 -8.81 2.98 -13.63
CA VAL A 55 -8.59 2.40 -14.96
C VAL A 55 -7.58 1.26 -14.88
N VAL A 56 -6.33 1.58 -14.52
CA VAL A 56 -5.20 0.63 -14.65
C VAL A 56 -5.35 -0.53 -13.67
N TYR A 57 -5.53 -0.26 -12.38
CA TYR A 57 -5.76 -1.27 -11.36
C TYR A 57 -7.11 -1.97 -11.54
N GLY A 58 -8.15 -1.22 -11.94
CA GLY A 58 -9.48 -1.77 -12.22
C GLY A 58 -9.46 -2.92 -13.22
N TYR A 59 -8.65 -2.78 -14.27
CA TYR A 59 -8.37 -3.80 -15.27
C TYR A 59 -7.38 -4.86 -14.75
N ALA A 60 -6.20 -4.43 -14.29
CA ALA A 60 -5.10 -5.32 -13.92
C ALA A 60 -5.47 -6.33 -12.82
N LYS A 61 -6.33 -5.95 -11.87
CA LYS A 61 -6.78 -6.86 -10.79
C LYS A 61 -7.59 -8.06 -11.27
N ARG A 62 -8.15 -8.00 -12.49
CA ARG A 62 -8.96 -9.07 -13.09
C ARG A 62 -8.14 -9.93 -14.04
N GLU A 63 -7.22 -9.31 -14.77
CA GLU A 63 -6.48 -9.97 -15.87
C GLU A 63 -5.07 -10.42 -15.48
N SER A 64 -4.48 -9.87 -14.42
CA SER A 64 -3.05 -10.05 -14.12
C SER A 64 -2.77 -10.38 -12.66
N SER A 65 -1.76 -11.24 -12.43
CA SER A 65 -1.22 -11.47 -11.09
C SER A 65 -0.49 -10.26 -10.51
N TYR A 66 -0.10 -9.33 -11.37
CA TYR A 66 0.52 -8.06 -10.99
C TYR A 66 -0.52 -6.99 -10.60
N GLY A 67 -1.81 -7.35 -10.51
CA GLY A 67 -2.85 -6.42 -10.10
C GLY A 67 -2.60 -5.81 -8.71
N THR A 68 -1.94 -6.54 -7.81
CA THR A 68 -1.56 -6.03 -6.48
C THR A 68 -0.49 -4.95 -6.59
N GLU A 69 0.51 -5.20 -7.42
CA GLU A 69 1.62 -4.30 -7.71
C GLU A 69 1.15 -3.01 -8.37
N VAL A 70 0.26 -3.12 -9.35
CA VAL A 70 -0.36 -1.94 -9.99
C VAL A 70 -1.22 -1.17 -8.97
N GLY A 71 -1.92 -1.87 -8.08
CA GLY A 71 -2.79 -1.26 -7.08
C GLY A 71 -2.04 -0.51 -5.97
N SER A 72 -0.76 -0.78 -5.74
CA SER A 72 0.03 -0.05 -4.74
C SER A 72 0.40 1.36 -5.20
N LEU A 73 0.57 1.56 -6.51
CA LEU A 73 0.94 2.84 -7.10
C LEU A 73 0.02 3.98 -6.66
N PRO A 74 -1.32 3.91 -6.84
CA PRO A 74 -2.21 4.96 -6.37
C PRO A 74 -2.27 5.04 -4.84
N GLY A 75 -2.04 3.93 -4.14
CA GLY A 75 -2.00 3.90 -2.68
C GLY A 75 -0.78 4.61 -2.08
N ALA A 76 0.36 4.58 -2.77
CA ALA A 76 1.57 5.31 -2.37
C ALA A 76 1.51 6.78 -2.81
N ALA A 77 0.88 7.08 -3.95
CA ALA A 77 0.72 8.44 -4.44
C ALA A 77 -0.09 9.34 -3.48
N SER A 78 -1.01 8.79 -2.70
CA SER A 78 -1.74 9.58 -1.68
C SER A 78 -0.81 10.12 -0.57
N ILE A 79 0.23 9.36 -0.20
CA ILE A 79 1.25 9.81 0.77
C ILE A 79 2.10 10.92 0.17
N VAL A 80 2.46 10.80 -1.10
CA VAL A 80 3.18 11.86 -1.83
C VAL A 80 2.30 13.11 -1.99
N ALA A 81 1.00 12.93 -2.25
CA ALA A 81 0.05 14.04 -2.30
C ALA A 81 0.01 14.79 -0.95
N GLY A 82 0.02 14.07 0.18
CA GLY A 82 0.12 14.67 1.51
C GLY A 82 1.40 15.49 1.71
N TYR A 83 2.55 14.99 1.28
CA TYR A 83 3.82 15.73 1.34
C TYR A 83 3.80 16.98 0.45
N THR A 84 3.44 16.82 -0.83
CA THR A 84 3.40 17.91 -1.81
C THR A 84 2.35 18.96 -1.50
N ALA A 85 1.32 18.63 -0.71
CA ALA A 85 0.32 19.59 -0.28
C ALA A 85 0.94 20.74 0.52
N VAL A 86 2.01 20.46 1.27
CA VAL A 86 2.73 21.47 2.06
C VAL A 86 3.94 22.01 1.30
N THR A 87 4.66 21.16 0.57
CA THR A 87 5.96 21.53 -0.02
C THR A 87 5.87 22.06 -1.44
N ALA A 88 4.78 21.81 -2.15
CA ALA A 88 4.54 22.20 -3.54
C ALA A 88 5.69 21.81 -4.52
N HIS A 89 6.44 20.74 -4.25
CA HIS A 89 7.45 20.18 -5.16
C HIS A 89 7.69 18.69 -4.91
N ILE A 90 8.18 17.97 -5.92
CA ILE A 90 8.57 16.55 -5.81
C ILE A 90 10.08 16.49 -5.57
N GLY A 91 10.48 16.39 -4.31
CA GLY A 91 11.87 16.21 -3.90
C GLY A 91 12.23 14.75 -3.56
N PRO A 92 13.46 14.50 -3.10
CA PRO A 92 13.90 13.16 -2.68
C PRO A 92 13.00 12.54 -1.60
N ALA A 93 12.50 13.31 -0.63
CA ALA A 93 11.58 12.82 0.40
C ALA A 93 10.30 12.21 -0.20
N ALA A 94 9.69 12.89 -1.18
CA ALA A 94 8.49 12.41 -1.88
C ALA A 94 8.74 11.03 -2.53
N ILE A 95 9.88 10.87 -3.19
CA ILE A 95 10.26 9.62 -3.86
C ILE A 95 10.49 8.51 -2.83
N ILE A 96 11.22 8.80 -1.74
CA ILE A 96 11.47 7.83 -0.67
C ILE A 96 10.15 7.37 -0.05
N LEU A 97 9.27 8.30 0.33
CA LEU A 97 7.95 8.01 0.89
C LEU A 97 7.11 7.14 -0.06
N PHE A 98 7.13 7.46 -1.36
CA PHE A 98 6.43 6.69 -2.39
C PHE A 98 6.93 5.23 -2.42
N LEU A 99 8.24 5.03 -2.52
CA LEU A 99 8.85 3.71 -2.61
C LEU A 99 8.64 2.92 -1.31
N THR A 100 8.84 3.54 -0.15
CA THR A 100 8.60 2.92 1.15
C THR A 100 7.18 2.39 1.26
N MET A 101 6.18 3.16 0.81
CA MET A 101 4.78 2.74 0.88
C MET A 101 4.46 1.60 -0.08
N ILE A 102 4.99 1.63 -1.31
CA ILE A 102 4.87 0.50 -2.25
C ILE A 102 5.46 -0.77 -1.63
N PHE A 103 6.69 -0.68 -1.11
CA PHE A 103 7.40 -1.83 -0.58
C PHE A 103 6.79 -2.36 0.72
N TRP A 104 6.16 -1.50 1.53
CA TRP A 104 5.37 -1.94 2.68
C TRP A 104 4.09 -2.68 2.27
N GLN A 105 3.40 -2.20 1.24
CA GLN A 105 2.12 -2.77 0.79
C GLN A 105 2.24 -4.20 0.25
N MET A 106 3.35 -4.55 -0.43
CA MET A 106 3.48 -5.88 -1.05
C MET A 106 3.51 -7.03 -0.04
N PRO A 107 4.36 -7.02 1.00
CA PRO A 107 4.35 -8.03 2.05
C PRO A 107 2.97 -8.17 2.71
N HIS A 108 2.30 -7.03 2.93
CA HIS A 108 0.97 -6.98 3.53
C HIS A 108 -0.09 -7.67 2.66
N PHE A 109 -0.19 -7.29 1.38
CA PHE A 109 -1.19 -7.85 0.48
C PHE A 109 -0.89 -9.30 0.06
N PHE A 110 0.37 -9.65 -0.15
CA PHE A 110 0.75 -11.04 -0.43
C PHE A 110 0.47 -11.96 0.76
N SER A 111 0.64 -11.48 1.98
CA SER A 111 0.23 -12.23 3.17
C SER A 111 -1.27 -12.52 3.16
N ILE A 112 -2.11 -11.53 2.85
CA ILE A 112 -3.57 -11.73 2.67
C ILE A 112 -3.86 -12.73 1.55
N ALA A 113 -3.15 -12.62 0.43
CA ALA A 113 -3.33 -13.51 -0.71
C ALA A 113 -3.05 -14.97 -0.35
N ILE A 114 -2.09 -15.25 0.54
CA ILE A 114 -1.79 -16.60 1.01
C ILE A 114 -2.93 -17.15 1.88
N PHE A 115 -3.30 -16.48 2.98
CA PHE A 115 -4.31 -17.02 3.89
C PHE A 115 -5.76 -16.88 3.40
N ARG A 116 -5.99 -16.15 2.30
CA ARG A 116 -7.28 -16.10 1.59
C ARG A 116 -7.23 -16.68 0.19
N ALA A 117 -6.23 -17.51 -0.12
CA ALA A 117 -6.06 -18.08 -1.46
C ALA A 117 -7.32 -18.79 -1.96
N LYS A 118 -8.03 -19.52 -1.09
CA LYS A 118 -9.29 -20.21 -1.41
C LYS A 118 -10.41 -19.24 -1.83
N ASP A 119 -10.54 -18.11 -1.15
CA ASP A 119 -11.56 -17.09 -1.50
C ASP A 119 -11.26 -16.43 -2.85
N TYR A 120 -9.98 -16.19 -3.15
CA TYR A 120 -9.56 -15.64 -4.45
C TYR A 120 -9.76 -16.64 -5.58
N ALA A 121 -9.47 -17.92 -5.35
CA ALA A 121 -9.71 -18.98 -6.31
C ALA A 121 -11.20 -19.12 -6.64
N ALA A 122 -12.06 -19.13 -5.60
CA ALA A 122 -13.52 -19.19 -5.77
C ALA A 122 -14.10 -17.96 -6.52
N ALA A 123 -13.37 -16.84 -6.54
CA ALA A 123 -13.75 -15.62 -7.25
C ALA A 123 -13.05 -15.45 -8.61
N ASN A 124 -12.27 -16.44 -9.06
CA ASN A 124 -11.46 -16.38 -10.28
C ASN A 124 -10.51 -15.16 -10.34
N ILE A 125 -9.99 -14.72 -9.19
CA ILE A 125 -9.05 -13.59 -9.13
C ILE A 125 -7.61 -14.14 -9.16
N PRO A 126 -6.79 -13.76 -10.16
CA PRO A 126 -5.49 -14.39 -10.40
C PRO A 126 -4.40 -13.87 -9.46
N VAL A 127 -4.49 -14.11 -8.15
CA VAL A 127 -3.46 -13.64 -7.19
C VAL A 127 -2.15 -14.43 -7.28
N LEU A 128 -1.03 -13.78 -6.93
CA LEU A 128 0.32 -14.34 -7.01
C LEU A 128 0.47 -15.77 -6.42
N PRO A 129 0.01 -16.09 -5.21
CA PRO A 129 0.16 -17.44 -4.66
C PRO A 129 -0.60 -18.52 -5.43
N LEU A 130 -1.66 -18.17 -6.16
CA LEU A 130 -2.38 -19.10 -7.03
C LEU A 130 -1.67 -19.32 -8.37
N LYS A 131 -0.98 -18.29 -8.90
CA LYS A 131 -0.31 -18.35 -10.21
C LYS A 131 1.13 -18.86 -10.15
N ARG A 132 1.86 -18.52 -9.09
CA ARG A 132 3.31 -18.77 -8.92
C ARG A 132 3.63 -19.62 -7.69
N GLY A 133 2.61 -19.96 -6.91
CA GLY A 133 2.76 -20.76 -5.70
C GLY A 133 3.12 -19.94 -4.45
N VAL A 134 2.89 -20.55 -3.29
CA VAL A 134 3.12 -19.94 -1.99
C VAL A 134 4.62 -19.72 -1.73
N SER A 135 5.48 -20.63 -2.16
CA SER A 135 6.94 -20.53 -1.94
C SER A 135 7.55 -19.30 -2.63
N GLU A 136 7.22 -19.05 -3.90
CA GLU A 136 7.68 -17.84 -4.59
C GLU A 136 7.11 -16.57 -3.94
N THR A 137 5.84 -16.62 -3.54
CA THR A 137 5.18 -15.50 -2.84
C THR A 137 5.91 -15.15 -1.53
N LYS A 138 6.33 -16.16 -0.75
CA LYS A 138 7.12 -15.97 0.48
C LYS A 138 8.45 -15.27 0.22
N LEU A 139 9.15 -15.63 -0.86
CA LEU A 139 10.41 -14.99 -1.24
C LEU A 139 10.20 -13.53 -1.65
N ARG A 140 9.13 -13.24 -2.42
CA ARG A 140 8.80 -11.85 -2.76
C ARG A 140 8.43 -11.03 -1.53
N ILE A 141 7.69 -11.60 -0.58
CA ILE A 141 7.40 -10.96 0.71
C ILE A 141 8.72 -10.52 1.37
N LEU A 142 9.71 -11.42 1.47
CA LEU A 142 11.01 -11.08 2.07
C LEU A 142 11.76 -10.00 1.29
N GLY A 143 11.80 -10.11 -0.05
CA GLY A 143 12.45 -9.12 -0.90
C GLY A 143 11.86 -7.72 -0.70
N TYR A 144 10.53 -7.61 -0.69
CA TYR A 144 9.87 -6.33 -0.44
C TYR A 144 10.01 -5.83 1.00
N THR A 145 9.99 -6.72 2.00
CA THR A 145 10.29 -6.32 3.39
C THR A 145 11.71 -5.78 3.53
N PHE A 146 12.69 -6.35 2.82
CA PHE A 146 14.05 -5.83 2.78
C PHE A 146 14.13 -4.47 2.09
N LEU A 147 13.48 -4.31 0.93
CA LEU A 147 13.41 -3.03 0.23
C LEU A 147 12.70 -1.95 1.06
N PHE A 148 11.67 -2.32 1.83
CA PHE A 148 11.04 -1.44 2.80
C PHE A 148 12.04 -1.00 3.88
N ALA A 149 12.83 -1.92 4.43
CA ALA A 149 13.85 -1.57 5.42
C ALA A 149 14.87 -0.57 4.85
N VAL A 150 15.38 -0.83 3.65
CA VAL A 150 16.35 0.07 2.98
C VAL A 150 15.75 1.45 2.72
N THR A 151 14.56 1.52 2.14
CA THR A 151 13.92 2.81 1.81
C THR A 151 13.42 3.57 3.02
N SER A 152 12.88 2.88 4.04
CA SER A 152 12.44 3.55 5.27
C SER A 152 13.61 4.18 6.01
N LEU A 153 14.76 3.49 6.08
CA LEU A 153 15.96 4.02 6.73
C LEU A 153 16.68 5.09 5.91
N SER A 154 16.45 5.15 4.58
CA SER A 154 17.08 6.17 3.74
C SER A 154 16.62 7.60 4.07
N LEU A 155 15.46 7.78 4.71
CA LEU A 155 15.01 9.10 5.20
C LEU A 155 16.07 9.78 6.08
N TYR A 156 16.76 9.04 6.95
CA TYR A 156 17.82 9.60 7.80
C TYR A 156 19.02 10.10 7.00
N PHE A 157 19.50 9.32 6.03
CA PHE A 157 20.67 9.69 5.23
C PHE A 157 20.44 10.93 4.36
N TYR A 158 19.19 11.25 4.06
CA TYR A 158 18.80 12.48 3.37
C TYR A 158 18.42 13.63 4.33
N GLY A 159 18.57 13.44 5.64
CA GLY A 159 18.29 14.47 6.65
C GLY A 159 16.81 14.70 6.95
N TYR A 160 15.93 13.76 6.60
CA TYR A 160 14.48 13.85 6.83
C TYR A 160 14.00 13.15 8.10
N ALA A 161 14.87 12.43 8.80
CA ALA A 161 14.51 11.70 10.01
C ALA A 161 15.64 11.72 11.05
N SER A 162 15.28 11.59 12.33
CA SER A 162 16.22 11.53 13.46
C SER A 162 16.94 10.19 13.58
N ILE A 163 17.97 10.15 14.45
CA ILE A 163 18.63 8.89 14.82
C ILE A 163 17.69 7.98 15.61
N THR A 164 16.78 8.56 16.40
CA THR A 164 15.75 7.83 17.13
C THR A 164 14.83 7.09 16.16
N TYR A 165 14.46 7.72 15.05
CA TYR A 165 13.69 7.06 13.98
C TYR A 165 14.43 5.86 13.39
N VAL A 166 15.73 5.98 13.12
CA VAL A 166 16.56 4.87 12.60
C VAL A 166 16.59 3.71 13.57
N ALA A 167 16.75 3.97 14.87
CA ALA A 167 16.78 2.92 15.89
C ALA A 167 15.45 2.14 15.92
N VAL A 168 14.33 2.84 15.99
CA VAL A 168 13.01 2.18 16.07
C VAL A 168 12.69 1.44 14.77
N MET A 169 12.84 2.09 13.62
CA MET A 169 12.51 1.48 12.32
C MET A 169 13.49 0.37 11.95
N GLY A 170 14.75 0.46 12.37
CA GLY A 170 15.74 -0.61 12.23
C GLY A 170 15.32 -1.86 13.00
N ILE A 171 14.96 -1.72 14.28
CA ILE A 171 14.48 -2.84 15.12
C ILE A 171 13.21 -3.46 14.53
N MET A 172 12.24 -2.63 14.14
CA MET A 172 10.97 -3.10 13.56
C MET A 172 11.18 -3.84 12.24
N SER A 173 12.05 -3.33 11.38
CA SER A 173 12.38 -3.96 10.09
C SER A 173 13.13 -5.26 10.27
N LEU A 174 14.11 -5.32 11.18
CA LEU A 174 14.85 -6.54 11.50
C LEU A 174 13.92 -7.61 12.11
N TYR A 175 13.03 -7.21 13.01
CA TYR A 175 12.02 -8.11 13.55
C TYR A 175 11.11 -8.67 12.46
N TRP A 176 10.65 -7.83 11.54
CA TRP A 176 9.79 -8.25 10.45
C TRP A 176 10.49 -9.23 9.49
N LEU A 177 11.74 -8.93 9.11
CA LEU A 177 12.59 -9.83 8.32
C LEU A 177 12.82 -11.16 9.03
N PHE A 178 13.13 -11.13 10.32
CA PHE A 178 13.35 -12.33 11.13
C PHE A 178 12.11 -13.24 11.17
N VAL A 179 10.91 -12.66 11.38
CA VAL A 179 9.64 -13.41 11.33
C VAL A 179 9.40 -13.98 9.94
N GLY A 180 9.74 -13.23 8.89
CA GLY A 180 9.66 -13.70 7.51
C GLY A 180 10.57 -14.91 7.25
N LEU A 181 11.85 -14.80 7.61
CA LEU A 181 12.87 -15.84 7.38
C LEU A 181 12.53 -17.14 8.09
N ARG A 182 12.08 -17.06 9.37
CA ARG A 182 11.67 -18.25 10.13
C ARG A 182 10.47 -18.98 9.54
N GLY A 183 9.67 -18.33 8.70
CA GLY A 183 8.49 -18.94 8.09
C GLY A 183 8.65 -19.45 6.67
N LEU A 184 9.84 -19.35 6.08
CA LEU A 184 10.09 -19.89 4.74
C LEU A 184 9.76 -21.38 4.67
N ASN A 185 10.28 -22.16 5.62
CA ASN A 185 10.12 -23.62 5.68
C ASN A 185 8.99 -24.08 6.61
N THR A 186 8.05 -23.21 6.99
CA THR A 186 6.97 -23.60 7.89
C THR A 186 5.99 -24.57 7.22
N PRO A 187 5.53 -25.62 7.94
CA PRO A 187 4.50 -26.53 7.44
C PRO A 187 3.11 -25.86 7.38
N ASN A 188 2.90 -24.74 8.08
CA ASN A 188 1.62 -24.02 8.08
C ASN A 188 1.77 -22.60 7.51
N PRO A 189 1.71 -22.45 6.18
CA PRO A 189 1.92 -21.15 5.52
C PRO A 189 0.83 -20.12 5.85
N GLU A 190 -0.41 -20.54 6.11
CA GLU A 190 -1.50 -19.62 6.45
C GLU A 190 -1.28 -18.95 7.81
N LYS A 191 -0.87 -19.73 8.83
CA LYS A 191 -0.56 -19.18 10.16
C LYS A 191 0.58 -18.18 10.10
N TRP A 192 1.63 -18.50 9.34
CA TRP A 192 2.74 -17.57 9.12
C TRP A 192 2.31 -16.30 8.39
N ALA A 193 1.50 -16.43 7.32
CA ALA A 193 1.02 -15.27 6.57
C ALA A 193 0.15 -14.34 7.44
N ARG A 194 -0.69 -14.88 8.33
CA ARG A 194 -1.44 -14.07 9.29
C ARG A 194 -0.53 -13.32 10.26
N LYS A 195 0.56 -13.96 10.71
CA LYS A 195 1.58 -13.31 11.54
C LYS A 195 2.29 -12.20 10.76
N MET A 196 2.73 -12.46 9.53
CA MET A 196 3.38 -11.45 8.67
C MET A 196 2.47 -10.24 8.42
N PHE A 197 1.19 -10.47 8.17
CA PHE A 197 0.18 -9.42 8.06
C PHE A 197 0.07 -8.60 9.36
N GLY A 198 -0.02 -9.24 10.53
CA GLY A 198 -0.07 -8.53 11.81
C GLY A 198 1.18 -7.68 12.08
N VAL A 199 2.37 -8.24 11.81
CA VAL A 199 3.63 -7.49 11.95
C VAL A 199 3.68 -6.31 10.99
N SER A 200 3.22 -6.46 9.75
CA SER A 200 3.18 -5.36 8.78
C SER A 200 2.36 -4.15 9.27
N LEU A 201 1.24 -4.40 9.99
CA LEU A 201 0.42 -3.34 10.57
C LEU A 201 1.13 -2.66 11.75
N LEU A 202 1.81 -3.44 12.59
CA LEU A 202 2.60 -2.90 13.70
C LEU A 202 3.75 -2.03 13.17
N VAL A 203 4.47 -2.50 12.14
CA VAL A 203 5.54 -1.76 11.48
C VAL A 203 5.01 -0.45 10.87
N LEU A 204 3.86 -0.47 10.19
CA LEU A 204 3.28 0.76 9.64
C LEU A 204 2.85 1.74 10.74
N LEU A 205 2.27 1.23 11.83
CA LEU A 205 1.87 2.04 12.97
C LEU A 205 3.11 2.71 13.59
N ALA A 206 4.17 1.94 13.83
CA ALA A 206 5.43 2.46 14.32
C ALA A 206 6.01 3.51 13.36
N TYR A 207 6.06 3.20 12.06
CA TYR A 207 6.52 4.13 11.03
C TYR A 207 5.77 5.46 11.07
N SER A 208 4.43 5.40 11.12
CA SER A 208 3.58 6.60 11.12
C SER A 208 3.75 7.42 12.40
N LEU A 209 3.79 6.76 13.57
CA LEU A 209 3.93 7.43 14.86
C LEU A 209 5.29 8.08 15.01
N VAL A 210 6.36 7.34 14.74
CA VAL A 210 7.73 7.83 14.93
C VAL A 210 8.01 8.96 13.95
N LEU A 211 7.61 8.85 12.68
CA LEU A 211 7.79 9.92 11.71
C LEU A 211 6.98 11.19 12.07
N SER A 212 5.78 11.03 12.66
CA SER A 212 4.97 12.17 13.11
C SER A 212 5.53 12.85 14.36
N LEU A 213 6.15 12.07 15.24
CA LEU A 213 6.76 12.56 16.47
C LEU A 213 8.23 12.96 16.28
N ASP A 214 8.81 12.70 15.11
CA ASP A 214 10.24 12.81 14.87
C ASP A 214 10.80 14.20 15.17
N HIS A 215 10.01 15.25 14.89
CA HIS A 215 10.40 16.63 15.21
C HIS A 215 10.58 16.90 16.73
N TRP A 216 10.03 16.04 17.58
CA TRP A 216 10.14 16.09 19.04
C TRP A 216 11.17 15.09 19.58
N LEU A 217 11.72 14.23 18.72
CA LEU A 217 12.68 13.20 19.09
C LEU A 217 14.11 13.74 18.91
N PRO A 218 15.04 13.31 19.78
CA PRO A 218 16.45 13.67 19.66
C PRO A 218 17.12 13.01 18.45
#